data_AF-A0A6I6JIE7-F1
#
_entry.id   AF-A0A6I6JIE7-F1
#
_cell.length_a   1.000
_cell.length_b   1.000
_cell.length_c   1.000
_cell.angle_alpha   90.00
_cell.angle_beta   90.00
_cell.angle_gamma   90.00
#
_symmetry.space_group_name_H-M   'P 1'
#
loop_
_entity.id
_entity.type
_entity.pdbx_description
1 polymer ?
#
loop_
_entity_poly.entity_id
_entity_poly.type
_entity_poly.pdbx_seq_one_letter_code
_entity_poly.pdbx_strand_id
1 'polypeptide(L)'
;MNSNVKPEIVGEIPVCPLPAPPPVIIDPTLPVPDDRECATYWERYKMLDNVAEHSREVARVATFVAERGKALGLNVDVATVRASALLHDIAKTYTIRHGGNHSQLGGAWTMDITGNPAIAVGITHHVYWHFAMDIDKYFTPLAVIYADKRVRHNRLVSIETRFKDLTSRYGINDYIRRRIEITRTQSVDLENLLSDTLEVNLNECDFDSGRLV
;
A
#
# COMPACT_ATOMS: atom_id res chain seq x y z
N MET A 1 27.35 -22.31 37.00
CA MET A 1 26.76 -22.74 35.73
C MET A 1 25.34 -22.22 35.66
N ASN A 2 25.11 -21.11 34.97
CA ASN A 2 23.78 -20.76 34.49
C ASN A 2 23.98 -20.30 33.06
N SER A 3 23.70 -21.22 32.14
CA SER A 3 23.81 -21.08 30.71
C SER A 3 22.85 -19.97 30.25
N ASN A 4 23.42 -18.79 30.07
CA ASN A 4 22.78 -17.63 29.46
C ASN A 4 22.71 -17.88 27.94
N VAL A 5 21.90 -18.85 27.53
CA VAL A 5 21.60 -19.08 26.11
C VAL A 5 20.51 -18.09 25.74
N LYS A 6 20.93 -16.96 25.17
CA LYS A 6 20.02 -16.14 24.36
C LYS A 6 19.49 -17.04 23.24
N PRO A 7 18.17 -17.10 23.00
CA PRO A 7 17.69 -17.74 21.78
C PRO A 7 18.27 -16.96 20.61
N GLU A 8 19.02 -17.64 19.73
CA GLU A 8 19.26 -17.16 18.37
C GLU A 8 17.89 -17.04 17.69
N ILE A 9 17.44 -15.81 17.46
CA ILE A 9 16.20 -15.58 16.70
C ILE A 9 16.60 -15.38 15.24
N VAL A 10 16.98 -16.48 14.59
CA VAL A 10 16.83 -16.61 13.14
C VAL A 10 15.42 -17.14 12.92
N GLY A 11 14.49 -16.23 12.66
CA GLY A 11 13.12 -16.59 12.29
C GLY A 11 12.79 -15.85 11.02
N GLU A 12 13.04 -16.49 9.87
CA GLU A 12 12.50 -16.10 8.58
C GLU A 12 11.03 -15.67 8.76
N ILE A 13 10.64 -14.54 8.16
CA ILE A 13 9.23 -14.18 8.07
C ILE A 13 8.58 -15.35 7.31
N PRO A 14 7.72 -16.16 7.94
CA PRO A 14 7.18 -17.32 7.25
C PRO A 14 6.37 -16.80 6.06
N VAL A 15 6.80 -17.15 4.85
CA VAL A 15 6.02 -16.93 3.63
C VAL A 15 4.64 -17.53 3.88
N CYS A 16 3.59 -16.82 3.49
CA CYS A 16 2.22 -17.30 3.69
C CYS A 16 2.11 -18.76 3.20
N PRO A 17 1.57 -19.69 4.00
CA PRO A 17 1.41 -21.09 3.56
C PRO A 17 0.33 -21.23 2.48
N LEU A 18 -0.42 -20.16 2.21
CA LEU A 18 -1.41 -20.10 1.14
C LEU A 18 -0.70 -19.79 -0.19
N PRO A 19 -1.23 -20.29 -1.32
CA PRO A 19 -0.74 -19.89 -2.62
C PRO A 19 -0.87 -18.38 -2.81
N ALA A 20 0.07 -17.79 -3.55
CA ALA A 20 -0.03 -16.42 -3.98
C ALA A 20 -1.32 -16.19 -4.78
N PRO A 21 -1.93 -14.99 -4.70
CA PRO A 21 -3.07 -14.66 -5.55
C PRO A 21 -2.67 -14.77 -7.03
N PRO A 22 -3.64 -14.97 -7.94
CA PRO A 22 -3.35 -14.89 -9.36
C PRO A 22 -2.76 -13.51 -9.71
N PRO A 23 -1.95 -13.41 -10.78
CA PRO A 23 -1.46 -12.13 -11.29
C PRO A 23 -2.61 -11.15 -11.51
N VAL A 24 -2.33 -9.87 -11.31
CA VAL A 24 -3.28 -8.79 -11.63
C VAL A 24 -3.47 -8.75 -13.15
N ILE A 25 -4.71 -8.95 -13.58
CA ILE A 25 -5.10 -8.85 -14.99
C ILE A 25 -5.88 -7.56 -15.17
N ILE A 26 -5.43 -6.71 -16.09
CA ILE A 26 -6.17 -5.53 -16.50
C ILE A 26 -7.21 -5.95 -17.54
N ASP A 27 -8.48 -5.87 -17.16
CA ASP A 27 -9.61 -6.08 -18.07
C ASP A 27 -10.24 -4.72 -18.41
N PRO A 28 -10.09 -4.23 -19.65
CA PRO A 28 -10.62 -2.92 -20.05
C PRO A 28 -12.15 -2.87 -20.12
N THR A 29 -12.84 -4.00 -20.00
CA THR A 29 -14.31 -4.05 -19.95
C THR A 29 -14.88 -3.80 -18.56
N LEU A 30 -14.04 -3.90 -17.52
CA LEU A 30 -14.47 -3.68 -16.14
C LEU A 30 -14.43 -2.19 -15.77
N PRO A 31 -15.40 -1.70 -14.98
CA PRO A 31 -15.41 -0.33 -14.51
C PRO A 31 -14.15 0.05 -13.73
N VAL A 32 -13.62 1.24 -14.01
CA VAL A 32 -12.57 1.90 -13.22
C VAL A 32 -13.11 3.27 -12.85
N PRO A 33 -13.46 3.52 -11.57
CA PRO A 33 -14.04 4.78 -11.16
C PRO A 33 -13.01 5.90 -11.23
N ASP A 34 -13.41 7.07 -11.73
CA ASP A 34 -12.59 8.27 -11.68
C ASP A 34 -12.55 8.88 -10.25
N ASP A 35 -11.80 9.98 -10.08
CA ASP A 35 -11.68 10.69 -8.80
C ASP A 35 -13.04 11.15 -8.24
N ARG A 36 -13.96 11.57 -9.11
CA ARG A 36 -15.28 12.05 -8.72
C ARG A 36 -16.14 10.89 -8.26
N GLU A 37 -16.15 9.79 -8.99
CA GLU A 37 -16.86 8.56 -8.61
C GLU A 37 -16.31 8.00 -7.30
N CYS A 38 -14.98 7.96 -7.13
CA CYS A 38 -14.35 7.60 -5.85
C CYS A 38 -14.83 8.48 -4.70
N ALA A 39 -14.93 9.80 -4.91
CA ALA A 39 -15.47 10.72 -3.90
C ALA A 39 -16.94 10.43 -3.56
N THR A 40 -17.77 10.04 -4.52
CA THR A 40 -19.16 9.61 -4.22
C THR A 40 -19.20 8.35 -3.34
N TYR A 41 -18.25 7.43 -3.52
CA TYR A 41 -18.12 6.28 -2.63
C TYR A 41 -17.65 6.70 -1.23
N TRP A 42 -16.71 7.64 -1.12
CA TRP A 42 -16.30 8.19 0.17
C TRP A 42 -17.49 8.76 0.94
N GLU A 43 -18.37 9.52 0.29
CA GLU A 43 -19.61 10.04 0.88
C GLU A 43 -20.54 8.89 1.32
N ARG A 44 -20.80 7.92 0.42
CA ARG A 44 -21.66 6.76 0.68
C ARG A 44 -21.21 5.95 1.89
N TYR A 45 -19.90 5.72 2.02
CA TYR A 45 -19.30 4.95 3.11
C TYR A 45 -18.88 5.81 4.31
N LYS A 46 -19.23 7.11 4.30
CA LYS A 46 -18.97 8.07 5.38
C LYS A 46 -17.50 8.16 5.75
N MET A 47 -16.61 8.16 4.76
CA MET A 47 -15.17 8.29 4.95
C MET A 47 -14.85 9.65 5.60
N LEU A 48 -14.06 9.64 6.68
CA LEU A 48 -13.66 10.88 7.36
C LEU A 48 -12.77 11.75 6.46
N ASP A 49 -12.88 13.07 6.58
CA ASP A 49 -12.16 14.04 5.74
C ASP A 49 -10.64 13.85 5.77
N ASN A 50 -10.07 13.61 6.96
CA ASN A 50 -8.64 13.37 7.12
C ASN A 50 -8.17 12.06 6.46
N VAL A 51 -9.05 11.08 6.32
CA VAL A 51 -8.75 9.83 5.60
C VAL A 51 -8.87 10.08 4.10
N ALA A 52 -9.87 10.84 3.65
CA ALA A 52 -9.98 11.24 2.24
C ALA A 52 -8.78 12.08 1.77
N GLU A 53 -8.33 13.05 2.58
CA GLU A 53 -7.10 13.81 2.31
C GLU A 53 -5.86 12.92 2.19
N HIS A 54 -5.72 11.96 3.10
CA HIS A 54 -4.65 10.96 3.04
C HIS A 54 -4.72 10.16 1.73
N SER A 55 -5.90 9.63 1.39
CA SER A 55 -6.10 8.84 0.17
C SER A 55 -5.81 9.63 -1.12
N ARG A 56 -6.07 10.95 -1.14
CA ARG A 56 -5.67 11.80 -2.27
C ARG A 56 -4.16 11.84 -2.45
N GLU A 57 -3.39 12.04 -1.37
CA GLU A 57 -1.94 12.07 -1.44
C GLU A 57 -1.35 10.70 -1.80
N VAL A 58 -1.90 9.62 -1.26
CA VAL A 58 -1.53 8.24 -1.65
C VAL A 58 -1.79 8.02 -3.14
N ALA A 59 -2.95 8.48 -3.65
CA ALA A 59 -3.26 8.38 -5.07
C ALA A 59 -2.31 9.18 -5.95
N ARG A 60 -1.82 10.35 -5.52
CA ARG A 60 -0.79 11.10 -6.27
C ARG A 60 0.50 10.29 -6.42
N VAL A 61 1.04 9.77 -5.32
CA VAL A 61 2.28 8.96 -5.33
C VAL A 61 2.10 7.71 -6.18
N ALA A 62 0.99 6.99 -6.01
CA ALA A 62 0.70 5.78 -6.76
C ALA A 62 0.52 6.06 -8.27
N THR A 63 -0.06 7.20 -8.63
CA THR A 63 -0.20 7.64 -10.03
C THR A 63 1.16 7.89 -10.65
N PHE A 64 2.05 8.63 -9.98
CA PHE A 64 3.42 8.85 -10.46
C PHE A 64 4.16 7.53 -10.71
N VAL A 65 4.11 6.61 -9.74
CA VAL A 65 4.71 5.28 -9.84
C VAL A 65 4.15 4.52 -11.06
N ALA A 66 2.83 4.55 -11.25
CA ALA A 66 2.17 3.88 -12.37
C ALA A 66 2.50 4.50 -13.73
N GLU A 67 2.54 5.83 -13.83
CA GLU A 67 2.92 6.54 -15.06
C GLU A 67 4.36 6.21 -15.46
N ARG A 68 5.28 6.18 -14.50
CA ARG A 68 6.68 5.80 -14.74
C ARG A 68 6.79 4.35 -15.20
N GLY A 69 6.09 3.43 -14.53
CA GLY A 69 6.07 2.01 -14.91
C GLY A 69 5.54 1.80 -16.32
N LYS A 70 4.43 2.47 -16.66
CA LYS A 70 3.86 2.46 -18.01
C LYS A 70 4.82 3.03 -19.05
N ALA A 71 5.54 4.11 -18.74
CA ALA A 71 6.53 4.70 -19.64
C ALA A 71 7.72 3.77 -19.93
N LEU A 72 8.04 2.86 -19.00
CA LEU A 72 9.07 1.83 -19.15
C LEU A 72 8.54 0.52 -19.75
N GLY A 73 7.27 0.49 -20.17
CA GLY A 73 6.68 -0.65 -20.88
C GLY A 73 6.07 -1.73 -19.99
N LEU A 74 5.93 -1.49 -18.67
CA LEU A 74 5.19 -2.39 -17.81
C LEU A 74 3.70 -2.40 -18.17
N ASN A 75 3.06 -3.56 -18.03
CA ASN A 75 1.62 -3.71 -18.26
C ASN A 75 0.81 -3.10 -17.09
N VAL A 76 0.73 -1.77 -17.06
CA VAL A 76 0.11 -1.00 -15.98
C VAL A 76 -1.00 -0.12 -16.53
N ASP A 77 -2.17 -0.20 -15.89
CA ASP A 77 -3.24 0.77 -16.07
C ASP A 77 -3.24 1.82 -14.95
N VAL A 78 -2.85 3.04 -15.31
CA VAL A 78 -2.71 4.17 -14.36
C VAL A 78 -4.02 4.49 -13.66
N ALA A 79 -5.15 4.42 -14.38
CA ALA A 79 -6.47 4.69 -13.82
C ALA A 79 -6.84 3.67 -12.74
N THR A 80 -6.60 2.37 -12.99
CA THR A 80 -6.81 1.29 -12.02
C THR A 80 -5.97 1.48 -10.75
N VAL A 81 -4.68 1.83 -10.90
CA VAL A 81 -3.80 2.08 -9.75
C VAL A 81 -4.29 3.28 -8.94
N ARG A 82 -4.67 4.37 -9.61
CA ARG A 82 -5.19 5.58 -8.98
C ARG A 82 -6.49 5.32 -8.23
N ALA A 83 -7.46 4.63 -8.85
CA ALA A 83 -8.73 4.27 -8.22
C ALA A 83 -8.50 3.37 -6.99
N SER A 84 -7.62 2.37 -7.10
CA SER A 84 -7.25 1.52 -5.96
C SER A 84 -6.63 2.31 -4.81
N ALA A 85 -5.79 3.30 -5.11
CA ALA A 85 -5.17 4.16 -4.11
C ALA A 85 -6.18 5.12 -3.44
N LEU A 86 -7.11 5.69 -4.20
CA LEU A 86 -8.18 6.54 -3.65
C LEU A 86 -9.11 5.75 -2.71
N LEU A 87 -9.34 4.47 -2.99
CA LEU A 87 -10.28 3.63 -2.26
C LEU A 87 -9.61 2.75 -1.18
N HIS A 88 -8.28 2.77 -1.03
CA HIS A 88 -7.56 1.82 -0.16
C HIS A 88 -8.05 1.80 1.30
N ASP A 89 -8.47 2.96 1.80
CA ASP A 89 -8.90 3.16 3.19
C ASP A 89 -10.42 3.34 3.33
N ILE A 90 -11.22 3.00 2.30
CA ILE A 90 -12.68 3.24 2.26
C ILE A 90 -13.44 2.65 3.45
N ALA A 91 -12.98 1.52 3.98
CA ALA A 91 -13.60 0.85 5.13
C ALA A 91 -13.04 1.31 6.50
N LYS A 92 -12.06 2.21 6.54
CA LYS A 92 -11.38 2.62 7.77
C LYS A 92 -12.30 3.29 8.77
N THR A 93 -13.21 4.14 8.30
CA THR A 93 -14.16 4.81 9.20
C THR A 93 -15.09 3.81 9.88
N TYR A 94 -15.51 2.78 9.14
CA TYR A 94 -16.33 1.71 9.69
C TYR A 94 -15.55 0.91 10.74
N THR A 95 -14.32 0.49 10.44
CA THR A 95 -13.54 -0.33 11.38
C THR A 95 -13.05 0.43 12.61
N ILE A 96 -12.87 1.75 12.52
CA ILE A 96 -12.65 2.59 13.70
C ILE A 96 -13.86 2.52 14.65
N ARG A 97 -15.08 2.48 14.11
CA ARG A 97 -16.32 2.47 14.91
C ARG A 97 -16.74 1.08 15.39
N HIS A 98 -16.46 0.06 14.59
CA HIS A 98 -17.05 -1.28 14.75
C HIS A 98 -16.01 -2.40 14.87
N GLY A 99 -14.72 -2.09 14.72
CA GLY A 99 -13.65 -3.08 14.65
C GLY A 99 -13.58 -3.80 13.28
N GLY A 100 -12.69 -4.77 13.19
CA GLY A 100 -12.44 -5.53 11.96
C GLY A 100 -11.20 -5.06 11.19
N ASN A 101 -10.92 -5.73 10.07
CA ASN A 101 -9.79 -5.42 9.20
C ASN A 101 -10.26 -4.56 8.02
N HIS A 102 -9.76 -3.32 7.94
CA HIS A 102 -10.23 -2.35 6.94
C HIS A 102 -9.75 -2.67 5.53
N SER A 103 -8.60 -3.31 5.36
CA SER A 103 -8.11 -3.67 4.03
C SER A 103 -8.96 -4.79 3.43
N GLN A 104 -9.33 -5.79 4.25
CA GLN A 104 -10.18 -6.90 3.83
C GLN A 104 -11.62 -6.45 3.52
N LEU A 105 -12.21 -5.65 4.41
CA LEU A 105 -13.55 -5.09 4.19
C LEU A 105 -13.57 -4.13 2.99
N GLY A 106 -12.56 -3.26 2.88
CA GLY A 106 -12.43 -2.32 1.76
C GLY A 106 -12.28 -3.02 0.42
N GLY A 107 -11.50 -4.10 0.37
CA GLY A 107 -11.38 -4.93 -0.83
C GLY A 107 -12.71 -5.55 -1.23
N ALA A 108 -13.45 -6.13 -0.28
CA ALA A 108 -14.77 -6.70 -0.53
C ALA A 108 -15.79 -5.65 -1.01
N TRP A 109 -15.84 -4.48 -0.37
CA TRP A 109 -16.75 -3.40 -0.78
C TRP A 109 -16.41 -2.86 -2.16
N THR A 110 -15.12 -2.74 -2.47
CA THR A 110 -14.71 -2.24 -3.78
C THR A 110 -14.98 -3.25 -4.88
N MET A 111 -14.86 -4.54 -4.59
CA MET A 111 -15.29 -5.60 -5.51
C MET A 111 -16.79 -5.52 -5.78
N ASP A 112 -17.62 -5.29 -4.75
CA ASP A 112 -19.08 -5.14 -4.91
C ASP A 112 -19.46 -3.93 -5.78
N ILE A 113 -18.84 -2.78 -5.57
CA ILE A 113 -19.22 -1.54 -6.29
C ILE A 113 -18.59 -1.40 -7.68
N THR A 114 -17.46 -2.06 -7.96
CA THR A 114 -16.76 -1.93 -9.26
C THR A 114 -16.79 -3.20 -10.10
N GLY A 115 -16.95 -4.37 -9.48
CA GLY A 115 -16.72 -5.66 -10.13
C GLY A 115 -15.25 -5.88 -10.56
N ASN A 116 -14.33 -4.99 -10.21
CA ASN A 116 -12.97 -4.96 -10.72
C ASN A 116 -11.97 -5.57 -9.73
N PRO A 117 -11.46 -6.79 -9.98
CA PRO A 117 -10.54 -7.47 -9.08
C PRO A 117 -9.17 -6.80 -9.03
N ALA A 118 -8.74 -6.10 -10.09
CA ALA A 118 -7.46 -5.40 -10.11
C ALA A 118 -7.42 -4.23 -9.13
N ILE A 119 -8.55 -3.57 -8.92
CA ILE A 119 -8.71 -2.55 -7.88
C ILE A 119 -8.81 -3.22 -6.50
N ALA A 120 -9.71 -4.21 -6.35
CA ALA A 120 -9.99 -4.83 -5.05
C ALA A 120 -8.76 -5.49 -4.42
N VAL A 121 -7.88 -6.12 -5.21
CA VAL A 121 -6.67 -6.78 -4.69
C VAL A 121 -5.65 -5.77 -4.16
N GLY A 122 -5.56 -4.59 -4.78
CA GLY A 122 -4.74 -3.49 -4.31
C GLY A 122 -5.15 -3.03 -2.92
N ILE A 123 -6.45 -2.90 -2.70
CA ILE A 123 -7.05 -2.50 -1.42
C ILE A 123 -6.90 -3.60 -0.38
N THR A 124 -7.15 -4.85 -0.74
CA THR A 124 -7.08 -6.01 0.17
C THR A 124 -5.73 -6.13 0.87
N HIS A 125 -4.65 -5.83 0.13
CA HIS A 125 -3.27 -6.05 0.58
C HIS A 125 -2.51 -4.77 0.95
N HIS A 126 -3.10 -3.58 0.86
CA HIS A 126 -2.37 -2.30 1.04
C HIS A 126 -1.67 -2.16 2.41
N VAL A 127 -2.11 -2.90 3.43
CA VAL A 127 -1.48 -2.88 4.76
C VAL A 127 -0.18 -3.68 4.77
N TYR A 128 -0.15 -4.85 4.12
CA TYR A 128 0.97 -5.78 4.08
C TYR A 128 0.83 -6.82 2.94
N TRP A 129 1.91 -7.06 2.21
CA TRP A 129 1.99 -8.11 1.19
C TRP A 129 2.53 -9.43 1.77
N HIS A 130 1.80 -10.54 1.63
CA HIS A 130 2.16 -11.79 2.32
C HIS A 130 2.99 -12.77 1.45
N PHE A 131 3.30 -12.40 0.22
CA PHE A 131 3.88 -13.28 -0.81
C PHE A 131 5.20 -12.71 -1.31
N ALA A 132 5.88 -13.43 -2.21
CA ALA A 132 7.01 -12.87 -2.94
C ALA A 132 6.56 -11.63 -3.73
N MET A 133 7.36 -10.58 -3.72
CA MET A 133 7.11 -9.39 -4.53
C MET A 133 7.55 -9.65 -5.97
N ASP A 134 6.66 -9.36 -6.91
CA ASP A 134 6.85 -9.54 -8.34
C ASP A 134 6.08 -8.41 -9.02
N ILE A 135 6.81 -7.40 -9.53
CA ILE A 135 6.21 -6.18 -10.08
C ILE A 135 5.40 -6.50 -11.34
N ASP A 136 5.85 -7.44 -12.17
CA ASP A 136 5.16 -7.82 -13.41
C ASP A 136 3.80 -8.44 -13.13
N LYS A 137 3.67 -9.18 -12.01
CA LYS A 137 2.41 -9.81 -11.61
C LYS A 137 1.52 -8.95 -10.74
N TYR A 138 2.10 -8.11 -9.88
CA TYR A 138 1.39 -7.50 -8.76
C TYR A 138 1.60 -5.99 -8.68
N PHE A 139 1.81 -5.31 -9.82
CA PHE A 139 2.09 -3.88 -9.86
C PHE A 139 1.11 -3.06 -9.00
N THR A 140 -0.20 -3.21 -9.22
CA THR A 140 -1.23 -2.42 -8.50
C THR A 140 -1.14 -2.51 -6.98
N PRO A 141 -1.22 -3.70 -6.34
CA PRO A 141 -1.08 -3.79 -4.88
C PRO A 141 0.27 -3.29 -4.38
N LEU A 142 1.37 -3.58 -5.08
CA LEU A 142 2.70 -3.16 -4.66
C LEU A 142 2.85 -1.62 -4.73
N ALA A 143 2.37 -0.97 -5.78
CA ALA A 143 2.36 0.48 -5.90
C ALA A 143 1.52 1.15 -4.81
N VAL A 144 0.34 0.59 -4.49
CA VAL A 144 -0.55 1.12 -3.44
C VAL A 144 0.07 0.97 -2.05
N ILE A 145 0.70 -0.17 -1.75
CA ILE A 145 1.44 -0.38 -0.48
C ILE A 145 2.55 0.67 -0.36
N TYR A 146 3.37 0.83 -1.40
CA TYR A 146 4.46 1.80 -1.39
C TYR A 146 3.94 3.23 -1.14
N ALA A 147 2.93 3.63 -1.90
CA ALA A 147 2.36 4.98 -1.81
C ALA A 147 1.76 5.28 -0.43
N ASP A 148 1.02 4.34 0.17
CA ASP A 148 0.48 4.47 1.55
C ASP A 148 1.62 4.72 2.56
N LYS A 149 2.72 3.98 2.43
CA LYS A 149 3.86 4.11 3.37
C LYS A 149 4.63 5.41 3.18
N ARG A 150 4.62 6.03 1.99
CA ARG A 150 5.21 7.36 1.75
C ARG A 150 4.36 8.52 2.22
N VAL A 151 3.13 8.30 2.66
CA VAL A 151 2.24 9.35 3.16
C VAL A 151 1.98 9.19 4.66
N ARG A 152 2.24 10.25 5.43
CA ARG A 152 1.81 10.37 6.83
C ARG A 152 0.81 11.50 6.95
N HIS A 153 -0.42 11.17 7.34
CA HIS A 153 -1.56 12.09 7.27
C HIS A 153 -1.73 12.55 5.82
N ASN A 154 -1.37 13.78 5.50
CA ASN A 154 -1.43 14.36 4.17
C ASN A 154 -0.07 14.90 3.71
N ARG A 155 1.04 14.39 4.26
CA ARG A 155 2.40 14.82 3.93
C ARG A 155 3.25 13.65 3.48
N LEU A 156 4.05 13.90 2.45
CA LEU A 156 5.10 12.99 2.03
C LEU A 156 6.17 12.87 3.11
N VAL A 157 6.58 11.63 3.37
CA VAL A 157 7.64 11.28 4.31
C VAL A 157 8.46 10.15 3.73
N SER A 158 9.77 10.16 3.94
CA SER A 158 10.59 8.99 3.60
C SER A 158 10.15 7.78 4.43
N ILE A 159 10.40 6.58 3.90
CA ILE A 159 10.10 5.33 4.61
C ILE A 159 10.83 5.35 5.97
N GLU A 160 12.10 5.75 5.99
CA GLU A 160 12.87 5.81 7.23
C GLU A 160 12.23 6.76 8.27
N THR A 161 11.82 7.97 7.88
CA THR A 161 11.13 8.92 8.76
C THR A 161 9.80 8.36 9.27
N ARG A 162 9.05 7.66 8.41
CA ARG A 162 7.76 7.04 8.77
C ARG A 162 7.93 6.02 9.89
N PHE A 163 8.93 5.15 9.79
CA PHE A 163 9.16 4.09 10.77
C PHE A 163 9.83 4.58 12.06
N LYS A 164 10.66 5.63 12.01
CA LYS A 164 11.18 6.32 13.20
C LYS A 164 10.05 6.87 14.07
N ASP A 165 9.07 7.56 13.46
CA ASP A 165 7.89 8.10 14.16
C ASP A 165 7.00 6.99 14.76
N LEU A 166 6.74 5.92 14.00
CA LEU A 166 5.96 4.77 14.50
C LEU A 166 6.63 4.09 15.71
N THR A 167 7.94 3.88 15.64
CA THR A 167 8.71 3.26 16.73
C THR A 167 8.68 4.14 17.98
N SER A 168 8.84 5.46 17.82
CA SER A 168 8.80 6.41 18.94
C SER A 168 7.43 6.44 19.63
N ARG A 169 6.32 6.39 18.88
CA ARG A 169 4.97 6.49 19.43
C ARG A 169 4.43 5.17 20.00
N TYR A 170 4.74 4.04 19.37
CA TYR A 170 4.07 2.76 19.63
C TYR A 170 5.00 1.63 20.06
N GLY A 171 6.32 1.87 20.14
CA GLY A 171 7.33 0.89 20.57
C GLY A 171 7.29 0.54 22.07
N ILE A 172 6.10 0.36 22.64
CA ILE A 172 5.86 0.17 24.06
C ILE A 172 6.11 -1.29 24.47
N ASN A 173 5.98 -2.26 23.54
CA ASN A 173 6.33 -3.66 23.78
C ASN A 173 7.03 -4.31 22.57
N ASP A 174 7.73 -5.41 22.81
CA ASP A 174 8.53 -6.11 21.80
C ASP A 174 7.69 -6.68 20.65
N TYR A 175 6.44 -7.05 20.92
CA TYR A 175 5.51 -7.52 19.90
C TYR A 175 5.19 -6.44 18.87
N ILE A 176 4.84 -5.23 19.32
CA ILE A 176 4.55 -4.09 18.44
C ILE A 176 5.83 -3.66 17.72
N ARG A 177 6.98 -3.62 18.41
CA ARG A 177 8.28 -3.32 17.78
C ARG A 177 8.59 -4.31 16.64
N ARG A 178 8.38 -5.61 16.86
CA ARG A 178 8.60 -6.63 15.84
C ARG A 178 7.70 -6.45 14.63
N ARG A 179 6.42 -6.10 14.83
CA ARG A 179 5.49 -5.83 13.72
C ARG A 179 5.85 -4.57 12.93
N ILE A 180 6.26 -3.51 13.63
CA ILE A 180 6.77 -2.29 13.00
C ILE A 180 7.98 -2.64 12.15
N GLU A 181 8.91 -3.43 12.67
CA GLU A 181 10.12 -3.83 11.96
C GLU A 181 9.83 -4.72 10.73
N ILE A 182 8.94 -5.70 10.84
CA ILE A 182 8.51 -6.53 9.69
C ILE A 182 7.93 -5.66 8.57
N THR A 183 7.10 -4.69 8.93
CA THR A 183 6.50 -3.76 7.95
C THR A 183 7.56 -2.83 7.38
N ARG A 184 8.55 -2.42 8.18
CA ARG A 184 9.68 -1.58 7.75
C ARG A 184 10.51 -2.29 6.70
N THR A 185 10.93 -3.53 6.98
CA THR A 185 11.72 -4.34 6.06
C THR A 185 11.00 -4.49 4.73
N GLN A 186 9.72 -4.89 4.73
CA GLN A 186 8.93 -4.98 3.49
C GLN A 186 8.86 -3.64 2.75
N SER A 187 8.70 -2.54 3.47
CA SER A 187 8.59 -1.21 2.83
C SER A 187 9.90 -0.80 2.15
N VAL A 188 11.04 -1.08 2.78
CA VAL A 188 12.37 -0.82 2.22
C VAL A 188 12.66 -1.74 1.03
N ASP A 189 12.38 -3.03 1.15
CA ASP A 189 12.59 -3.99 0.07
C ASP A 189 11.74 -3.64 -1.15
N LEU A 190 10.49 -3.23 -0.92
CA LEU A 190 9.57 -2.79 -1.97
C LEU A 190 10.04 -1.48 -2.63
N GLU A 191 10.53 -0.51 -1.85
CA GLU A 191 11.05 0.74 -2.40
C GLU A 191 12.29 0.52 -3.26
N ASN A 192 13.21 -0.34 -2.83
CA ASN A 192 14.37 -0.71 -3.65
C ASN A 192 13.93 -1.40 -4.94
N LEU A 193 13.05 -2.39 -4.84
CA LEU A 193 12.53 -3.11 -5.99
C LEU A 193 11.83 -2.18 -7.00
N LEU A 194 11.00 -1.25 -6.52
CA LEU A 194 10.35 -0.24 -7.37
C LEU A 194 11.38 0.76 -7.92
N SER A 195 12.35 1.23 -7.14
CA SER A 195 13.36 2.19 -7.59
C SER A 195 14.22 1.60 -8.72
N ASP A 196 14.65 0.34 -8.56
CA ASP A 196 15.42 -0.39 -9.55
C ASP A 196 14.61 -0.60 -10.83
N THR A 197 13.35 -1.04 -10.69
CA THR A 197 12.48 -1.33 -11.84
C THR A 197 12.03 -0.08 -12.58
N LEU A 198 11.85 1.04 -11.86
CA LEU A 198 11.37 2.29 -12.41
C LEU A 198 12.50 3.25 -12.81
N GLU A 199 13.75 2.82 -12.64
CA GLU A 199 14.96 3.59 -12.93
C GLU A 199 14.87 5.02 -12.35
N VAL A 200 14.45 5.13 -11.09
CA VAL A 200 14.28 6.40 -10.36
C VAL A 200 14.53 6.20 -8.88
N ASN A 201 15.23 7.14 -8.25
CA ASN A 201 15.39 7.13 -6.79
C ASN A 201 14.10 7.63 -6.12
N LEU A 202 13.24 6.69 -5.72
CA LEU A 202 11.96 7.02 -5.08
C LEU A 202 12.12 7.57 -3.65
N ASN A 203 13.25 7.34 -2.99
CA ASN A 203 13.54 7.94 -1.67
C ASN A 203 13.69 9.46 -1.77
N GLU A 204 14.32 9.92 -2.84
CA GLU A 204 14.60 11.33 -3.11
C GLU A 204 13.48 12.00 -3.92
N CYS A 205 12.41 11.30 -4.32
CA CYS A 205 11.38 11.93 -5.14
C CYS A 205 10.41 12.80 -4.30
N ASP A 206 10.19 14.06 -4.74
CA ASP A 206 9.15 14.95 -4.18
C ASP A 206 7.75 14.66 -4.69
N PHE A 207 7.61 13.89 -5.78
CA PHE A 207 6.36 13.58 -6.49
C PHE A 207 5.53 14.80 -6.96
N ASP A 208 6.05 16.02 -6.79
CA ASP A 208 5.43 17.29 -7.19
C ASP A 208 6.00 17.81 -8.53
N SER A 209 7.23 17.42 -8.88
CA SER A 209 7.90 17.98 -10.07
C SER A 209 8.93 17.08 -10.75
N GLY A 210 9.09 15.83 -10.31
CA GLY A 210 10.14 14.94 -10.80
C GLY A 210 11.55 15.42 -10.42
N ARG A 211 11.66 16.32 -9.44
CA ARG A 211 12.95 16.76 -8.89
C ARG A 211 13.29 15.93 -7.66
N LEU A 212 14.57 15.57 -7.58
CA LEU A 212 15.17 14.92 -6.42
C LEU A 212 15.25 15.95 -5.27
N VAL A 213 14.85 15.54 -4.07
CA VAL A 213 14.96 16.25 -2.79
C VAL A 213 16.26 15.89 -2.11
#